data_AF-A0A3C1PGR1-F1
#
_entry.id   AF-A0A3C1PGR1-F1
#
_cell.length_a   1.000
_cell.length_b   1.000
_cell.length_c   1.000
_cell.angle_alpha   90.00
_cell.angle_beta   90.00
_cell.angle_gamma   90.00
#
_symmetry.space_group_name_H-M   'P 1'
#
loop_
_entity.id
_entity.type
_entity.pdbx_description
1 polymer ?
#
loop_
_entity_poly.entity_id
_entity_poly.type
_entity_poly.pdbx_seq_one_letter_code
_entity_poly.pdbx_strand_id
1 'polypeptide(L)'
;MITLTYQVQPEILVSLNKKPGELANELMLWAAISMYEHGKLSLARAATLAGMHRYDFETVLSKLNIPISDLSIDDIKNDLDALNNILK
;
A
#
# COMPACT_ATOMS: atom_id res chain seq x y z
N MET A 1 7.95 8.49 -18.18
CA MET A 1 7.17 8.94 -17.01
C MET A 1 6.03 9.82 -17.50
N ILE A 2 4.88 9.77 -16.83
CA ILE A 2 3.72 10.63 -17.12
C ILE A 2 3.47 11.56 -15.92
N THR A 3 2.90 12.73 -16.16
CA THR A 3 2.55 13.68 -15.09
C THR A 3 1.03 13.72 -14.93
N LEU A 4 0.56 13.45 -13.72
CA LEU A 4 -0.84 13.60 -13.33
C LEU A 4 -1.01 14.95 -12.61
N THR A 5 -1.88 15.82 -13.13
CA THR A 5 -2.19 17.12 -12.53
C THR A 5 -3.65 17.19 -12.11
N TYR A 6 -3.92 17.80 -10.96
CA TYR A 6 -5.26 17.99 -10.44
C TYR A 6 -5.36 19.34 -9.71
N GLN A 7 -6.49 20.01 -9.85
CA GLN A 7 -6.74 21.31 -9.20
C GLN A 7 -7.46 21.09 -7.87
N VAL A 8 -6.94 21.69 -6.81
CA VAL A 8 -7.49 21.60 -5.46
C VAL A 8 -7.74 23.01 -4.94
N GLN A 9 -8.86 23.17 -4.21
CA GLN A 9 -9.17 24.42 -3.53
C GLN A 9 -8.12 24.73 -2.45
N PRO A 10 -7.50 25.92 -2.42
CA PRO A 10 -6.47 26.27 -1.44
C PRO A 10 -6.90 26.10 0.01
N GLU A 11 -8.20 26.26 0.29
CA GLU A 11 -8.82 26.11 1.60
C GLU A 11 -8.59 24.71 2.18
N ILE A 12 -8.48 23.68 1.33
CA ILE A 12 -8.19 22.30 1.75
C ILE A 12 -6.80 22.21 2.39
N LEU A 13 -5.80 22.91 1.83
CA LEU A 13 -4.44 22.95 2.39
C LEU A 13 -4.44 23.64 3.76
N VAL A 14 -5.26 24.68 3.92
CA VAL A 14 -5.43 25.40 5.19
C VAL A 14 -6.11 24.49 6.22
N SER A 15 -7.20 23.81 5.86
CA SER A 15 -7.91 22.89 6.76
C SER A 15 -7.04 21.72 7.21
N LEU A 16 -6.16 21.22 6.33
CA LEU A 16 -5.26 20.11 6.64
C LEU A 16 -3.93 20.55 7.28
N ASN A 17 -3.65 21.86 7.33
CA ASN A 17 -2.36 22.43 7.74
C ASN A 17 -1.18 21.78 6.98
N LYS A 18 -1.29 21.68 5.65
CA LYS A 18 -0.31 21.02 4.78
C LYS A 18 0.16 21.91 3.64
N LYS A 19 1.39 21.67 3.18
CA LYS A 19 1.91 22.21 1.93
C LYS A 19 1.41 21.39 0.74
N PRO A 20 1.37 21.96 -0.49
CA PRO A 20 0.93 21.25 -1.69
C PRO A 20 1.63 19.90 -1.92
N GLY A 21 2.94 19.84 -1.72
CA GLY A 21 3.70 18.59 -1.89
C GLY A 21 3.38 17.52 -0.84
N GLU A 22 3.08 17.92 0.40
CA GLU A 22 2.68 17.00 1.47
C GLU A 22 1.31 16.39 1.17
N LEU A 23 0.36 17.21 0.72
CA LEU A 23 -0.95 16.74 0.27
C LEU A 23 -0.83 15.82 -0.96
N ALA A 24 -0.01 16.17 -1.94
CA ALA A 24 0.18 15.36 -3.14
C ALA A 24 0.74 13.97 -2.81
N ASN A 25 1.75 13.88 -1.95
CA ASN A 25 2.32 12.61 -1.51
C ASN A 25 1.30 11.75 -0.75
N GLU A 26 0.53 12.36 0.15
CA GLU A 26 -0.51 11.66 0.89
C GLU A 26 -1.64 11.17 -0.01
N LEU A 27 -2.12 12.00 -0.95
CA LEU A 27 -3.13 11.57 -1.92
C LEU A 27 -2.63 10.43 -2.80
N MET A 28 -1.36 10.46 -3.21
CA MET A 28 -0.78 9.38 -4.00
C MET A 28 -0.67 8.08 -3.20
N LEU A 29 -0.31 8.17 -1.91
CA LEU A 29 -0.31 7.02 -1.00
C LEU A 29 -1.71 6.42 -0.88
N TRP A 30 -2.73 7.23 -0.60
CA TRP A 30 -4.11 6.75 -0.48
C TRP A 30 -4.67 6.20 -1.79
N ALA A 31 -4.33 6.81 -2.93
CA ALA A 31 -4.69 6.27 -4.23
C ALA A 31 -4.06 4.90 -4.48
N ALA A 32 -2.78 4.72 -4.13
CA ALA A 32 -2.10 3.44 -4.22
C ALA A 32 -2.71 2.36 -3.31
N ILE A 33 -3.01 2.71 -2.06
CA ILE A 33 -3.69 1.82 -1.10
C ILE A 33 -5.05 1.39 -1.67
N SER A 34 -5.86 2.35 -2.11
CA SER A 34 -7.17 2.07 -2.68
C SER A 34 -7.09 1.16 -3.91
N MET A 35 -6.16 1.42 -4.82
CA MET A 35 -5.96 0.59 -6.01
C MET A 35 -5.49 -0.83 -5.67
N TYR A 36 -4.71 -0.99 -4.60
CA TYR A 36 -4.32 -2.31 -4.09
C TYR A 36 -5.50 -3.07 -3.49
N GLU A 37 -6.24 -2.45 -2.56
CA GLU A 37 -7.38 -3.08 -1.88
C GLU A 37 -8.48 -3.52 -2.85
N HIS A 38 -8.68 -2.78 -3.95
CA HIS A 38 -9.64 -3.14 -5.00
C HIS A 38 -9.07 -4.10 -6.06
N GLY A 39 -7.88 -4.66 -5.83
CA GLY A 39 -7.22 -5.60 -6.74
C GLY A 39 -6.83 -5.02 -8.11
N LYS A 40 -6.80 -3.68 -8.25
CA LYS A 40 -6.46 -3.00 -9.51
C LYS A 40 -4.96 -2.97 -9.74
N LEU A 41 -4.18 -2.87 -8.67
CA LEU A 41 -2.73 -2.94 -8.69
C LEU A 41 -2.24 -4.06 -7.77
N SER A 42 -1.19 -4.75 -8.21
CA SER A 42 -0.42 -5.62 -7.32
C SER A 42 0.33 -4.77 -6.28
N LEU A 43 0.70 -5.38 -5.16
CA LEU A 43 1.46 -4.76 -4.09
C LEU A 43 2.69 -3.97 -4.58
N ALA A 44 3.50 -4.57 -5.47
CA ALA A 44 4.68 -3.92 -6.03
C ALA A 44 4.33 -2.71 -6.93
N ARG A 45 3.23 -2.79 -7.69
CA ARG A 45 2.77 -1.68 -8.56
C ARG A 45 2.15 -0.55 -7.74
N ALA A 46 1.41 -0.87 -6.69
CA ALA A 46 0.87 0.09 -5.75
C ALA A 46 2.00 0.83 -5.00
N ALA A 47 3.01 0.10 -4.52
CA ALA A 47 4.21 0.72 -3.93
C ALA A 47 4.91 1.68 -4.92
N THR A 48 5.04 1.26 -6.18
CA THR A 48 5.58 2.12 -7.24
C THR A 48 4.74 3.38 -7.46
N LEU A 49 3.41 3.26 -7.46
CA LEU A 49 2.49 4.40 -7.58
C LEU A 49 2.63 5.36 -6.39
N ALA A 50 2.76 4.83 -5.18
CA ALA A 50 3.01 5.62 -3.96
C ALA A 50 4.41 6.28 -3.94
N GLY A 51 5.30 5.96 -4.88
CA GLY A 51 6.69 6.43 -4.86
C GLY A 51 7.52 5.82 -3.72
N MET A 52 7.15 4.63 -3.26
CA MET A 52 7.76 3.97 -2.10
C MET A 52 8.48 2.67 -2.50
N HIS A 53 9.47 2.28 -1.68
CA HIS A 53 9.97 0.93 -1.76
C HIS A 53 8.87 -0.06 -1.33
N ARG A 54 8.89 -1.28 -1.90
CA ARG A 54 7.86 -2.29 -1.63
C ARG A 54 7.69 -2.59 -0.14
N TYR A 55 8.78 -2.81 0.60
CA TYR A 55 8.73 -3.09 2.05
C TYR A 55 8.17 -1.93 2.88
N ASP A 56 8.44 -0.68 2.49
CA ASP A 56 7.90 0.48 3.19
C ASP A 56 6.38 0.56 2.97
N PHE A 57 5.91 0.26 1.76
CA PHE A 57 4.49 0.20 1.45
C PHE A 57 3.79 -0.93 2.21
N GLU A 58 4.38 -2.13 2.28
CA GLU A 58 3.91 -3.24 3.12
C GLU A 58 3.78 -2.83 4.60
N THR A 59 4.76 -2.07 5.10
CA THR A 59 4.74 -1.54 6.48
C THR A 59 3.58 -0.57 6.69
N VAL A 60 3.27 0.29 5.70
CA VAL A 60 2.10 1.18 5.75
C VAL A 60 0.80 0.38 5.78
N LEU A 61 0.63 -0.58 4.87
CA LEU A 61 -0.56 -1.44 4.84
C LEU A 61 -0.75 -2.18 6.17
N SER A 62 0.34 -2.71 6.73
CA SER A 62 0.31 -3.40 8.02
C SER A 62 -0.15 -2.49 9.16
N LYS A 63 0.33 -1.24 9.20
CA LYS A 63 -0.11 -0.24 10.21
C LYS A 63 -1.58 0.13 10.06
N LEU A 64 -2.14 -0.01 8.86
CA LEU A 64 -3.56 0.22 8.56
C LEU A 64 -4.42 -1.04 8.70
N ASN A 65 -3.84 -2.17 9.13
CA ASN A 65 -4.50 -3.48 9.18
C ASN A 65 -5.06 -3.95 7.83
N ILE A 66 -4.41 -3.56 6.73
CA ILE A 66 -4.75 -4.02 5.39
C ILE A 66 -3.92 -5.28 5.12
N PRO A 67 -4.54 -6.43 4.82
CA PRO A 67 -3.82 -7.66 4.50
C PRO A 67 -2.88 -7.46 3.32
N ILE A 68 -1.64 -7.94 3.43
CA ILE A 68 -0.64 -7.91 2.35
C ILE A 68 -0.62 -9.20 1.51
N SER A 69 -1.40 -10.20 1.93
CA SER A 69 -1.53 -11.51 1.29
C SER A 69 -2.89 -12.13 1.59
N ASP A 70 -3.41 -12.92 0.66
CA ASP A 70 -4.65 -13.71 0.83
C ASP A 70 -4.40 -15.07 1.53
N LEU A 71 -3.26 -15.24 2.21
CA LEU A 71 -2.93 -16.48 2.89
C LEU A 71 -3.94 -16.75 4.01
N SER A 72 -4.62 -17.88 3.91
CA SER A 72 -5.47 -18.40 4.96
C SER A 72 -4.63 -19.02 6.08
N ILE A 73 -5.25 -19.22 7.24
CA ILE A 73 -4.62 -19.95 8.35
C ILE A 73 -4.25 -21.38 7.92
N ASP A 74 -5.04 -21.99 7.04
CA ASP A 74 -4.77 -23.35 6.58
C ASP A 74 -3.60 -23.39 5.58
N ASP A 75 -3.41 -22.36 4.76
CA ASP A 75 -2.20 -22.22 3.93
C ASP A 75 -0.95 -22.16 4.82
N ILE A 76 -1.00 -21.37 5.89
CA ILE A 76 0.10 -21.27 6.86
C ILE A 76 0.38 -22.61 7.56
N LYS A 77 -0.67 -23.35 7.95
CA LYS A 77 -0.50 -24.67 8.57
C LYS A 77 0.13 -25.67 7.61
N ASN A 78 -0.33 -25.69 6.36
CA ASN A 78 0.21 -26.58 5.34
C ASN A 78 1.71 -26.32 5.10
N ASP A 79 2.10 -25.04 5.05
CA ASP A 79 3.50 -24.64 4.94
C ASP A 79 4.34 -25.11 6.14
N LEU A 80 3.80 -24.98 7.37
CA LEU A 80 4.47 -25.46 8.58
C LEU A 80 4.66 -26.99 8.59
N ASP A 81 3.63 -27.74 8.17
CA ASP A 81 3.70 -29.20 8.08
C ASP A 81 4.71 -29.67 7.02
N ALA A 82 4.77 -29.00 5.88
CA ALA A 82 5.77 -29.26 4.85
C ALA A 82 7.19 -29.04 5.38
N LEU A 83 7.44 -27.93 6.10
CA LEU A 83 8.73 -27.64 6.72
C LEU A 83 9.13 -28.71 7.75
N ASN A 84 8.20 -29.18 8.59
CA ASN A 84 8.45 -30.22 9.57
C ASN A 84 8.84 -31.57 8.94
N ASN A 85 8.36 -31.87 7.74
CA ASN A 85 8.72 -33.10 7.03
C ASN A 85 10.09 -33.01 6.35
N ILE A 86 10.54 -31.82 5.97
CA ILE A 86 11.87 -31.59 5.36
C ILE A 86 12.97 -31.58 6.44
N LEU A 87 12.65 -31.15 7.66
CA LEU A 87 13.60 -31.05 8.77
C LEU A 87 13.76 -32.35 9.59
N LYS A 88 13.09 -33.44 9.20
CA LYS A 88 13.26 -34.79 9.77
C LYS A 88 14.32 -35.57 9.01
#